data_AF-A0A9Q0ED40-F1
#
_entry.id   AF-A0A9Q0ED40-F1
#
_cell.length_a   1.000
_cell.length_b   1.000
_cell.length_c   1.000
_cell.angle_alpha   90.00
_cell.angle_beta   90.00
_cell.angle_gamma   90.00
#
_symmetry.space_group_name_H-M   'P 1'
#
loop_
_entity.id
_entity.type
_entity.pdbx_description
1 polymer ?
#
loop_
_entity_poly.entity_id
_entity_poly.type
_entity_poly.pdbx_seq_one_letter_code
_entity_poly.pdbx_strand_id
1 'polypeptide(L)'
;MGAQKEDVQKFLDGNPTFAKSYFTKKMTQASISKVASIPLKQVDFSQFDELCQVEESQIMYELIKDMQENVNMEKVVFKILKRISALLHADCCSLFMYRQRNGVGELATRLFNVTSSSDFDDCVVPPDSEIVYPLDLGLVGHVAQTKKPVNVTDVTEVEHLHPPPCFVLHS
;
A
#
# COMPACT_ATOMS: atom_id res chain seq x y z
N MET A 1 -40.73 -14.33 -15.47
CA MET A 1 -39.34 -14.83 -15.53
C MET A 1 -38.58 -14.19 -14.38
N GLY A 2 -38.34 -14.94 -13.30
CA GLY A 2 -37.48 -14.47 -12.21
C GLY A 2 -36.03 -14.80 -12.54
N ALA A 3 -35.10 -13.91 -12.21
CA ALA A 3 -33.67 -14.18 -12.36
C ALA A 3 -33.25 -15.33 -11.43
N GLN A 4 -32.43 -16.26 -11.93
CA GLN A 4 -31.86 -17.33 -11.11
C GLN A 4 -30.79 -16.75 -10.18
N LYS A 5 -30.57 -17.39 -9.02
CA LYS A 5 -29.63 -16.90 -8.01
C LYS A 5 -28.20 -16.82 -8.54
N GLU A 6 -27.79 -17.78 -9.37
CA GLU A 6 -26.45 -17.79 -9.98
C GLU A 6 -26.26 -16.64 -10.98
N ASP A 7 -27.30 -16.26 -11.73
CA ASP A 7 -27.24 -15.17 -12.70
C ASP A 7 -27.14 -13.81 -12.01
N VAL A 8 -27.85 -13.64 -10.88
CA VAL A 8 -27.76 -12.44 -10.04
C VAL A 8 -26.36 -12.32 -9.44
N GLN A 9 -25.78 -13.43 -8.96
CA GLN A 9 -24.42 -13.42 -8.40
C GLN A 9 -23.38 -13.02 -9.45
N LYS A 10 -23.38 -13.69 -10.61
CA LYS A 10 -22.46 -13.33 -11.72
C LYS A 10 -22.60 -11.88 -12.16
N PHE A 11 -23.82 -11.34 -12.18
CA PHE A 11 -24.07 -9.95 -12.55
C PHE A 11 -23.53 -8.96 -11.49
N LEU A 12 -23.70 -9.25 -10.20
CA LEU A 12 -23.19 -8.40 -9.13
C LEU A 12 -21.65 -8.43 -9.08
N ASP A 13 -21.04 -9.61 -9.24
CA ASP A 13 -19.59 -9.78 -9.26
C ASP A 13 -18.95 -9.07 -10.47
N GLY A 14 -19.62 -9.10 -11.63
CA GLY A 14 -19.16 -8.41 -12.84
C GLY A 14 -19.41 -6.89 -12.87
N ASN A 15 -20.18 -6.35 -11.91
CA ASN A 15 -20.55 -4.92 -11.87
C ASN A 15 -20.38 -4.35 -10.45
N PRO A 16 -19.14 -4.23 -9.95
CA PRO A 16 -18.86 -3.87 -8.56
C PRO A 16 -19.35 -2.46 -8.20
N THR A 17 -19.28 -1.49 -9.12
CA THR A 17 -19.79 -0.13 -8.93
C THR A 17 -21.31 -0.09 -8.81
N PHE A 18 -22.01 -0.86 -9.65
CA PHE A 18 -23.46 -1.03 -9.56
C PHE A 18 -23.86 -1.72 -8.26
N ALA A 19 -23.19 -2.82 -7.89
CA ALA A 19 -23.46 -3.55 -6.66
C ALA A 19 -23.31 -2.64 -5.44
N LYS A 20 -22.21 -1.87 -5.36
CA LYS A 20 -21.98 -0.88 -4.31
C LYS A 20 -23.12 0.13 -4.26
N SER A 21 -23.44 0.80 -5.37
CA SER A 21 -24.54 1.79 -5.42
C SER A 21 -25.91 1.19 -5.07
N TYR A 22 -26.21 0.00 -5.58
CA TYR A 22 -27.47 -0.68 -5.36
C TYR A 22 -27.65 -1.08 -3.90
N PHE A 23 -26.64 -1.73 -3.29
CA PHE A 23 -26.72 -2.15 -1.90
C PHE A 23 -26.65 -0.96 -0.93
N THR A 24 -25.87 0.09 -1.22
CA THR A 24 -25.92 1.35 -0.48
C THR A 24 -27.29 2.03 -0.57
N LYS A 25 -28.05 1.83 -1.65
CA LYS A 25 -29.39 2.42 -1.81
C LYS A 25 -30.54 1.51 -1.32
N LYS A 26 -30.32 0.19 -1.23
CA LYS A 26 -31.39 -0.81 -1.02
C LYS A 26 -31.21 -1.72 0.19
N MET A 27 -30.04 -1.77 0.84
CA MET A 27 -29.92 -2.57 2.07
C MET A 27 -30.81 -2.00 3.17
N THR A 28 -31.61 -2.86 3.78
CA THR A 28 -32.42 -2.46 4.95
C THR A 28 -31.58 -2.67 6.21
N GLN A 29 -31.72 -1.81 7.22
CA GLN A 29 -31.03 -1.94 8.50
C GLN A 29 -31.09 -3.36 9.09
N ALA A 30 -32.20 -4.06 8.86
CA ALA A 30 -32.44 -5.44 9.29
C ALA A 30 -31.54 -6.51 8.65
N SER A 31 -31.05 -6.28 7.44
CA SER A 31 -30.14 -7.23 6.77
C SER A 31 -28.72 -7.07 7.31
N ILE A 32 -28.28 -5.83 7.52
CA ILE A 32 -26.94 -5.50 8.03
C ILE A 32 -26.82 -5.89 9.51
N SER A 33 -27.85 -5.66 10.33
CA SER A 33 -27.87 -6.11 11.74
C SER A 33 -27.65 -7.62 11.87
N LYS A 34 -28.18 -8.38 10.91
CA LYS A 34 -28.17 -9.85 10.93
C LYS A 34 -26.83 -10.44 10.47
N VAL A 35 -26.14 -9.75 9.56
CA VAL A 35 -24.79 -10.14 9.08
C VAL A 35 -23.70 -9.67 10.05
N ALA A 36 -23.81 -8.44 10.56
CA ALA A 36 -22.81 -7.85 11.45
C ALA A 36 -23.01 -8.21 12.93
N SER A 37 -24.13 -8.85 13.30
CA SER A 37 -24.52 -9.13 14.69
C SER A 37 -24.63 -7.86 15.57
N ILE A 38 -25.09 -6.75 14.98
CA ILE A 38 -25.24 -5.43 15.65
C ILE A 38 -26.74 -5.09 15.75
N PRO A 39 -27.24 -4.54 16.88
CA PRO A 39 -28.65 -4.17 17.04
C PRO A 39 -29.13 -3.08 16.05
N LEU A 40 -30.34 -3.28 15.51
CA LEU A 40 -31.01 -2.50 14.46
C LEU A 40 -30.94 -0.95 14.56
N LYS A 41 -30.84 -0.41 15.78
CA LYS A 41 -30.84 1.04 16.02
C LYS A 41 -29.50 1.73 15.73
N GLN A 42 -28.44 0.99 15.46
CA GLN A 42 -27.09 1.53 15.19
C GLN A 42 -26.59 1.24 13.77
N VAL A 43 -27.46 0.75 12.88
CA VAL A 43 -27.05 0.38 11.53
C VAL A 43 -27.18 1.60 10.62
N ASP A 44 -26.04 2.13 10.20
CA ASP A 44 -25.93 3.26 9.28
C ASP A 44 -25.29 2.79 7.95
N PHE A 45 -25.57 3.44 6.82
CA PHE A 45 -24.83 3.17 5.57
C PHE A 45 -23.42 3.74 5.60
N SER A 46 -23.19 4.70 6.50
CA SER A 46 -21.87 5.04 7.02
C SER A 46 -21.11 3.79 7.44
N GLN A 47 -21.78 2.71 7.84
CA GLN A 47 -21.14 1.48 8.30
C GLN A 47 -20.23 0.83 7.25
N PHE A 48 -20.39 1.04 5.94
CA PHE A 48 -19.41 0.55 4.95
C PHE A 48 -18.13 1.40 4.91
N ASP A 49 -18.27 2.72 4.97
CA ASP A 49 -17.12 3.63 5.16
C ASP A 49 -16.53 3.48 6.56
N GLU A 50 -17.33 3.18 7.58
CA GLU A 50 -16.88 2.88 8.94
C GLU A 50 -16.20 1.51 8.99
N LEU A 51 -16.66 0.52 8.22
CA LEU A 51 -15.98 -0.78 8.13
C LEU A 51 -14.60 -0.63 7.46
N CYS A 52 -14.51 0.17 6.39
CA CYS A 52 -13.23 0.56 5.78
C CYS A 52 -12.36 1.34 6.78
N GLN A 53 -12.93 2.32 7.51
CA GLN A 53 -12.21 3.05 8.55
C GLN A 53 -11.80 2.16 9.72
N VAL A 54 -12.58 1.14 10.08
CA VAL A 54 -12.25 0.17 11.13
C VAL A 54 -11.09 -0.71 10.65
N GLU A 55 -11.11 -1.19 9.41
CA GLU A 55 -10.01 -1.94 8.80
C GLU A 55 -8.71 -1.11 8.73
N GLU A 56 -8.79 0.13 8.22
CA GLU A 56 -7.66 1.06 8.20
C GLU A 56 -7.15 1.38 9.62
N SER A 57 -8.06 1.60 10.58
CA SER A 57 -7.69 1.86 11.97
C SER A 57 -7.00 0.66 12.63
N GLN A 58 -7.37 -0.56 12.25
CA GLN A 58 -6.70 -1.77 12.69
C GLN A 58 -5.29 -1.86 12.09
N ILE A 59 -5.13 -1.58 10.79
CA ILE A 59 -3.81 -1.51 10.14
C ILE A 59 -2.94 -0.46 10.83
N MET A 60 -3.49 0.72 11.13
CA MET A 60 -2.80 1.81 11.83
C MET A 60 -2.39 1.42 13.25
N TYR A 61 -3.26 0.74 14.00
CA TYR A 61 -2.94 0.26 15.33
C TYR A 61 -1.79 -0.77 15.30
N GLU A 62 -1.85 -1.72 14.36
CA GLU A 62 -0.79 -2.71 14.19
C GLU A 62 0.53 -2.07 13.73
N LEU A 63 0.46 -1.03 12.89
CA LEU A 63 1.63 -0.22 12.50
C LEU A 63 2.29 0.44 13.73
N ILE A 64 1.50 1.09 14.59
CA ILE A 64 2.01 1.72 15.83
C ILE A 64 2.65 0.68 16.74
N LYS A 65 2.06 -0.51 16.84
CA LYS A 65 2.60 -1.61 17.63
C LYS A 65 3.94 -2.10 17.09
N ASP A 66 4.06 -2.26 15.77
CA ASP A 66 5.32 -2.67 15.14
C ASP A 66 6.42 -1.62 15.36
N MET A 67 6.09 -0.32 15.36
CA MET A 67 7.05 0.76 15.64
C MET A 67 7.62 0.74 17.08
N GLN A 68 6.95 0.08 18.02
CA GLN A 68 7.42 -0.06 19.40
C GLN A 68 8.35 -1.27 19.60
N GLU A 69 8.40 -2.19 18.63
CA GLU A 69 9.28 -3.36 18.65
C GLU A 69 10.73 -2.95 18.32
N ASN A 70 11.70 -3.36 19.14
CA ASN A 70 13.11 -2.91 19.03
C ASN A 70 14.12 -4.06 18.82
N VAL A 71 13.65 -5.27 18.54
CA VAL A 71 14.53 -6.46 18.53
C VAL A 71 15.29 -6.61 17.20
N ASN A 72 14.64 -6.31 16.07
CA ASN A 72 15.26 -6.36 14.75
C ASN A 72 14.69 -5.24 13.87
N MET A 73 15.45 -4.17 13.69
CA MET A 73 15.01 -2.98 12.96
C MET A 73 14.59 -3.29 11.53
N GLU A 74 15.26 -4.19 10.83
CA GLU A 74 14.94 -4.47 9.42
C GLU A 74 13.63 -5.23 9.29
N LYS A 75 13.39 -6.19 10.17
CA LYS A 75 12.10 -6.89 10.24
C LYS A 75 10.96 -5.95 10.59
N VAL A 76 11.20 -5.01 11.51
CA VAL A 76 10.22 -3.98 11.89
C VAL A 76 9.92 -3.06 10.71
N VAL A 77 10.94 -2.52 10.06
CA VAL A 77 10.76 -1.64 8.89
C VAL A 77 10.07 -2.38 7.73
N PHE A 78 10.38 -3.65 7.52
CA PHE A 78 9.68 -4.49 6.55
C PHE A 78 8.19 -4.62 6.88
N LYS A 79 7.82 -4.94 8.12
CA LYS A 79 6.40 -5.01 8.55
C LYS A 79 5.69 -3.66 8.34
N ILE A 80 6.36 -2.56 8.69
CA ILE A 80 5.84 -1.20 8.48
C ILE A 80 5.59 -0.95 6.98
N LEU A 81 6.57 -1.22 6.10
CA LEU A 81 6.41 -1.03 4.66
C LEU A 81 5.29 -1.90 4.07
N LYS A 82 5.18 -3.16 4.50
CA LYS A 82 4.11 -4.08 4.08
C LYS A 82 2.73 -3.53 4.44
N ARG A 83 2.58 -2.95 5.63
CA ARG A 83 1.34 -2.30 6.08
C ARG A 83 1.04 -1.00 5.35
N ILE A 84 2.06 -0.18 5.10
CA ILE A 84 1.92 1.06 4.34
C ILE A 84 1.51 0.75 2.90
N SER A 85 2.09 -0.27 2.27
CA SER A 85 1.68 -0.72 0.93
C SER A 85 0.21 -1.14 0.89
N ALA A 86 -0.26 -1.88 1.90
CA ALA A 86 -1.67 -2.25 2.02
C ALA A 86 -2.59 -1.03 2.22
N LEU A 87 -2.18 -0.08 3.07
CA LEU A 87 -2.95 1.13 3.38
C LEU A 87 -3.03 2.10 2.20
N LEU A 88 -1.96 2.23 1.41
CA LEU A 88 -1.90 3.09 0.24
C LEU A 88 -2.43 2.41 -1.03
N HIS A 89 -2.76 1.13 -0.97
CA HIS A 89 -3.03 0.30 -2.15
C HIS A 89 -1.93 0.38 -3.21
N ALA A 90 -0.68 0.44 -2.76
CA ALA A 90 0.50 0.48 -3.64
C ALA A 90 0.94 -0.93 -4.00
N ASP A 91 1.28 -1.18 -5.27
CA ASP A 91 1.69 -2.51 -5.74
C ASP A 91 2.99 -2.98 -5.07
N CYS A 92 3.97 -2.08 -4.91
CA CYS A 92 5.17 -2.38 -4.13
C CYS A 92 5.80 -1.13 -3.50
N CYS A 93 6.65 -1.36 -2.50
CA CYS A 93 7.44 -0.35 -1.81
C CYS A 93 8.91 -0.80 -1.70
N SER A 94 9.84 0.14 -1.74
CA SER A 94 11.28 -0.13 -1.58
C SER A 94 11.94 0.89 -0.66
N LEU A 95 13.02 0.49 0.02
CA LEU A 95 13.77 1.31 0.97
C LEU A 95 15.22 1.47 0.53
N PHE A 96 15.65 2.73 0.49
CA PHE A 96 17.03 3.12 0.21
C PHE A 96 17.64 3.79 1.43
N MET A 97 18.86 3.40 1.77
CA MET A 97 19.66 3.93 2.87
C MET A 97 20.70 4.90 2.32
N TYR A 98 20.76 6.08 2.92
CA TYR A 98 21.81 7.06 2.62
C TYR A 98 23.12 6.68 3.32
N ARG A 99 24.25 6.73 2.62
CA ARG A 99 25.60 6.64 3.19
C ARG A 99 26.57 7.57 2.46
N GLN A 100 27.70 7.86 3.09
CA GLN A 100 28.73 8.73 2.51
C GLN A 100 30.06 8.00 2.49
N ARG A 101 30.71 7.96 1.32
CA ARG A 101 32.04 7.37 1.13
C ARG A 101 32.96 8.42 0.51
N ASN A 102 34.09 8.69 1.14
CA ASN A 102 35.09 9.67 0.66
C ASN A 102 34.51 11.07 0.36
N GLY A 103 33.51 11.50 1.14
CA GLY A 103 32.85 12.79 0.95
C GLY A 103 31.72 12.78 -0.08
N VAL A 104 31.57 11.71 -0.89
CA VAL A 104 30.49 11.55 -1.86
C VAL A 104 29.33 10.80 -1.23
N GLY A 105 28.13 11.37 -1.29
CA GLY A 105 26.91 10.73 -0.82
C GLY A 105 26.37 9.73 -1.85
N GLU A 106 25.88 8.60 -1.38
CA GLU A 106 25.26 7.56 -2.20
C GLU A 106 24.08 6.92 -1.45
N LEU A 107 23.14 6.37 -2.20
CA LEU A 107 21.95 5.70 -1.72
C LEU A 107 22.05 4.22 -2.07
N ALA A 108 21.92 3.34 -1.09
CA ALA A 108 21.99 1.89 -1.29
C ALA A 108 20.67 1.22 -0.93
N THR A 109 20.22 0.28 -1.75
CA THR A 109 18.97 -0.46 -1.51
C THR A 109 19.12 -1.38 -0.30
N ARG A 110 18.14 -1.39 0.60
CA ARG A 110 18.11 -2.32 1.76
C ARG A 110 16.91 -3.27 1.75
N LEU A 111 15.74 -2.75 1.42
CA LEU A 111 14.53 -3.55 1.18
C LEU A 111 13.99 -3.22 -0.19
N PHE A 112 13.51 -4.23 -0.90
CA PHE A 112 13.15 -4.07 -2.29
C PHE A 112 11.92 -4.88 -2.65
N ASN A 113 11.08 -4.29 -3.48
CA ASN A 113 9.85 -4.90 -3.99
C ASN A 113 8.97 -5.52 -2.89
N VAL A 114 8.79 -4.79 -1.79
CA VAL A 114 7.91 -5.19 -0.68
C VAL A 114 6.47 -5.03 -1.12
N THR A 115 5.70 -6.11 -1.07
CA THR A 115 4.26 -6.11 -1.39
C THR A 115 3.45 -6.51 -0.16
N SER A 116 2.12 -6.38 -0.23
CA SER A 116 1.21 -6.82 0.84
C SER A 116 1.28 -8.32 1.14
N SER A 117 1.81 -9.13 0.22
CA SER A 117 1.95 -10.59 0.34
C SER A 117 3.39 -11.09 0.46
N SER A 118 4.40 -10.24 0.29
CA SER A 118 5.81 -10.65 0.29
C SER A 118 6.30 -11.15 1.65
N ASP A 119 7.33 -11.99 1.62
CA ASP A 119 8.07 -12.45 2.79
C ASP A 119 9.37 -11.66 2.99
N PHE A 120 9.86 -11.60 4.22
CA PHE A 120 11.03 -10.77 4.57
C PHE A 120 12.30 -11.19 3.83
N ASP A 121 12.54 -12.50 3.76
CA ASP A 121 13.79 -13.07 3.21
C ASP A 121 13.92 -12.83 1.70
N ASP A 122 12.80 -12.64 0.98
CA ASP A 122 12.79 -12.34 -0.45
C ASP A 122 13.00 -10.85 -0.75
N CYS A 123 12.67 -9.98 0.20
CA CYS A 123 12.73 -8.52 0.04
C CYS A 123 14.01 -7.91 0.60
N VAL A 124 14.73 -8.61 1.48
CA VAL A 124 15.98 -8.12 2.06
C VAL A 124 17.12 -8.21 1.04
N VAL A 125 17.79 -7.09 0.80
CA VAL A 125 18.89 -7.02 -0.17
C VAL A 125 20.22 -7.12 0.58
N PRO A 126 21.03 -8.18 0.36
CA PRO A 126 22.34 -8.29 0.99
C PRO A 126 23.32 -7.22 0.43
N PRO A 127 24.34 -6.81 1.20
CA PRO A 127 25.27 -5.75 0.78
C PRO A 127 25.99 -6.04 -0.54
N ASP A 128 26.24 -7.32 -0.84
CA ASP A 128 26.96 -7.74 -2.05
C ASP A 128 26.11 -7.61 -3.34
N SER A 129 24.79 -7.46 -3.22
CA SER A 129 23.85 -7.33 -4.35
C SER A 129 22.99 -6.07 -4.27
N GLU A 130 23.43 -5.06 -3.52
CA GLU A 130 22.70 -3.80 -3.38
C GLU A 130 22.78 -2.95 -4.66
N ILE A 131 21.68 -2.29 -5.02
CA ILE A 131 21.67 -1.28 -6.07
C ILE A 131 22.06 0.06 -5.42
N VAL A 132 23.09 0.72 -5.99
CA VAL A 132 23.62 1.99 -5.51
C VAL A 132 23.30 3.12 -6.49
N TYR A 133 22.70 4.19 -5.98
CA TYR A 133 22.42 5.41 -6.72
C TYR A 133 23.27 6.57 -6.19
N PRO A 134 24.01 7.30 -7.05
CA PRO A 134 24.61 8.57 -6.65
C PRO A 134 23.51 9.65 -6.50
N LEU A 135 23.81 10.71 -5.76
CA LEU A 135 22.80 11.73 -5.43
C LEU A 135 22.31 12.53 -6.64
N ASP A 136 23.12 12.67 -7.67
CA ASP A 136 22.83 13.45 -8.89
C ASP A 136 22.05 12.66 -9.94
N LEU A 137 21.56 11.47 -9.60
CA LEU A 137 20.96 10.53 -10.53
C LEU A 137 19.60 10.00 -10.02
N GLY A 138 18.62 9.98 -10.93
CA GLY A 138 17.29 9.43 -10.70
C GLY A 138 16.44 10.20 -9.68
N LEU A 139 15.19 9.73 -9.52
CA LEU A 139 14.22 10.31 -8.57
C LEU A 139 14.69 10.20 -7.11
N VAL A 140 15.32 9.07 -6.74
CA VAL A 140 15.78 8.85 -5.36
C VAL A 140 16.91 9.84 -5.02
N GLY A 141 17.84 10.09 -5.95
CA GLY A 141 18.87 11.12 -5.81
C GLY A 141 18.27 12.52 -5.67
N HIS A 142 17.31 12.86 -6.54
CA HIS A 142 16.61 14.15 -6.49
C HIS A 142 15.91 14.39 -5.13
N VAL A 143 15.20 13.39 -4.60
CA VAL A 143 14.55 13.49 -3.27
C VAL A 143 15.60 13.66 -2.16
N ALA A 144 16.71 12.92 -2.23
CA ALA A 144 17.78 13.03 -1.23
C ALA A 144 18.45 14.42 -1.22
N GLN A 145 18.63 15.05 -2.39
CA GLN A 145 19.19 16.40 -2.50
C GLN A 145 18.19 17.48 -2.03
N THR A 146 16.94 17.39 -2.49
CA THR A 146 15.92 18.43 -2.23
C THR A 146 15.32 18.33 -0.83
N LYS A 147 15.37 17.15 -0.20
CA LYS A 147 14.74 16.82 1.08
C LYS A 147 13.24 17.09 1.09
N LYS A 148 12.61 17.01 -0.09
CA LYS A 148 11.17 17.20 -0.28
C LYS A 148 10.56 15.93 -0.84
N PRO A 149 9.36 15.53 -0.36
CA PRO A 149 8.62 14.44 -0.98
C PRO A 149 8.25 14.83 -2.41
N VAL A 150 8.29 13.86 -3.31
CA VAL A 150 7.94 14.03 -4.73
C VAL A 150 6.85 13.00 -5.05
N ASN A 151 5.79 13.46 -5.70
CA ASN A 151 4.75 12.62 -6.25
C ASN A 151 4.75 12.78 -7.77
N VAL A 152 5.05 11.71 -8.49
CA VAL A 152 5.09 11.69 -9.96
C VAL A 152 3.86 10.94 -10.44
N THR A 153 2.97 11.63 -11.16
CA THR A 153 1.75 11.03 -11.71
C THR A 153 1.99 10.35 -13.05
N ASP A 154 2.96 10.83 -13.83
CA ASP A 154 3.39 10.24 -15.10
C ASP A 154 4.92 10.20 -15.16
N VAL A 155 5.47 8.99 -15.35
CA VAL A 155 6.92 8.76 -15.38
C VAL A 155 7.57 9.36 -16.63
N THR A 156 6.81 9.54 -17.71
CA THR A 156 7.32 10.14 -18.96
C THR A 156 7.73 11.60 -18.77
N GLU A 157 7.08 12.32 -17.85
CA GLU A 157 7.39 13.73 -17.55
C GLU A 157 8.75 13.90 -16.84
N VAL A 158 9.25 12.85 -16.20
CA VAL A 158 10.49 12.84 -15.43
C VAL A 158 11.60 12.02 -16.08
N GLU A 159 11.47 11.66 -17.36
CA GLU A 159 12.49 10.90 -18.11
C GLU A 159 13.89 11.52 -18.09
N HIS A 160 13.97 12.85 -17.97
CA HIS A 160 15.24 13.56 -17.84
C HIS A 160 16.02 13.24 -16.55
N LEU A 161 15.37 12.67 -15.53
CA LEU A 161 15.99 12.11 -14.34
C LEU A 161 16.40 10.66 -14.62
N HIS A 162 17.35 10.47 -15.54
CA HIS A 162 17.93 9.17 -15.86
C HIS A 162 18.68 8.56 -14.66
N PRO A 163 18.84 7.22 -14.60
CA PRO A 163 18.17 6.22 -15.44
C PRO A 163 16.71 6.04 -14.97
N PRO A 164 15.84 5.45 -15.81
CA PRO A 164 14.47 5.16 -15.40
C PRO A 164 14.47 4.45 -14.04
N PRO A 165 13.49 4.69 -13.17
CA PRO A 165 13.34 3.85 -12.00
C PRO A 165 13.24 2.42 -12.52
N CYS A 166 14.08 1.51 -12.04
CA CYS A 166 13.94 0.08 -12.33
C CYS A 166 12.59 -0.50 -11.82
N PHE A 167 11.64 0.34 -11.41
CA PHE A 167 10.34 0.05 -10.78
C PHE A 167 9.22 0.87 -11.40
N VAL A 168 9.16 0.95 -12.73
CA VAL A 168 7.90 1.34 -13.36
C VAL A 168 7.00 0.11 -13.35
N LEU A 169 6.25 -0.02 -12.24
CA LEU A 169 5.03 -0.80 -12.19
C LEU A 169 4.13 -0.30 -13.31
N HIS A 170 3.93 -1.13 -14.32
CA HIS A 170 2.81 -0.95 -15.23
C HIS A 170 1.53 -1.17 -14.42
N SER A 171 0.68 -0.15 -14.38
CA SER A 171 -0.75 -0.33 -14.09
C SER A 171 -1.43 -1.18 -15.16
#